data_AF-A0A1C2IPS2-F1
#
_entry.id   AF-A0A1C2IPS2-F1
#
_cell.length_a   1.000
_cell.length_b   1.000
_cell.length_c   1.000
_cell.angle_alpha   90.00
_cell.angle_beta   90.00
_cell.angle_gamma   90.00
#
_symmetry.space_group_name_H-M   'P 1'
#
loop_
_entity.id
_entity.type
_entity.pdbx_description
1 polymer ?
#
loop_
_entity_poly.entity_id
_entity_poly.type
_entity_poly.pdbx_seq_one_letter_code
_entity_poly.pdbx_strand_id
1 'polypeptide(L)' 'MSFDLSGWKPSCEQAKHLAGSFRIAGIAFFAAVAGPLTHAIIAGKDTGIVTNLVVLLSLLDWICFELVGYKILGKARC' A
#
# COMPACT_ATOMS: atom_id res chain seq x y z
N MET A 1 -13.65 3.34 -5.38
CA MET A 1 -13.58 4.47 -4.44
C MET A 1 -12.62 5.50 -5.01
N SER A 2 -13.09 6.71 -5.36
CA SER A 2 -12.18 7.83 -5.65
C SER A 2 -11.86 8.53 -4.34
N PHE A 3 -10.57 8.60 -3.97
CA PHE A 3 -10.11 9.51 -2.93
C PHE A 3 -10.33 10.94 -3.44
N ASP A 4 -11.49 11.52 -3.14
CA ASP A 4 -11.77 12.90 -3.45
C ASP A 4 -11.01 13.79 -2.47
N LEU A 5 -9.91 14.35 -2.95
CA LEU A 5 -9.11 15.28 -2.18
C LEU A 5 -9.55 16.72 -2.41
N SER A 6 -10.48 17.04 -3.33
CA SER A 6 -10.72 18.37 -3.92
C SER A 6 -10.76 19.55 -2.93
N GLY A 7 -11.35 19.40 -1.75
CA GLY A 7 -11.43 20.45 -0.72
C GLY A 7 -10.20 20.63 0.19
N TRP A 8 -9.27 19.68 0.22
CA TRP A 8 -8.16 19.68 1.19
C TRP A 8 -6.96 20.51 0.71
N LYS A 9 -6.50 21.51 1.47
CA LYS A 9 -5.30 22.33 1.16
C LYS A 9 -4.22 22.09 2.22
N PRO A 10 -3.48 20.96 2.16
CA PRO A 10 -2.46 20.65 3.16
C PRO A 10 -1.27 21.61 3.13
N SER A 11 -0.67 21.82 4.30
CA SER A 11 0.72 22.31 4.35
C SER A 11 1.69 21.22 3.85
N CYS A 12 2.91 21.59 3.46
CA CYS A 12 3.89 20.62 2.98
C CYS A 12 4.24 19.56 4.03
N GLU A 13 4.37 19.96 5.29
CA GLU A 13 4.66 19.03 6.40
C GLU A 13 3.49 18.07 6.66
N GLN A 14 2.24 18.55 6.57
CA GLN A 14 1.06 17.68 6.67
C GLN A 14 1.00 16.67 5.51
N ALA A 15 1.31 17.10 4.29
CA ALA A 15 1.33 16.21 3.13
C ALA A 15 2.45 15.18 3.21
N LYS A 16 3.66 15.56 3.62
CA LYS A 16 4.77 14.62 3.86
C LYS A 16 4.42 13.58 4.92
N HIS A 17 3.84 14.02 6.04
CA HIS A 17 3.44 13.12 7.11
C HIS A 17 2.40 12.11 6.61
N LEU A 18 1.32 12.61 5.98
CA LEU A 18 0.25 11.74 5.48
C LEU A 18 0.73 10.81 4.36
N ALA A 19 1.52 11.30 3.41
CA ALA A 19 2.12 10.48 2.36
C ALA A 19 3.04 9.38 2.94
N GLY A 20 3.84 9.72 3.94
CA GLY A 20 4.66 8.78 4.69
C GLY A 20 3.82 7.70 5.38
N SER A 21 2.74 8.09 6.07
CA SER A 21 1.82 7.16 6.71
C SER A 21 1.16 6.21 5.71
N PHE A 22 0.71 6.71 4.55
CA PHE A 22 0.12 5.87 3.49
C PHE A 22 1.13 4.86 2.94
N ARG A 23 2.39 5.28 2.74
CA ARG A 23 3.48 4.39 2.31
C ARG A 23 3.75 3.27 3.32
N ILE A 24 3.85 3.63 4.61
CA ILE A 24 4.08 2.66 5.69
C ILE A 24 2.90 1.68 5.78
N ALA A 25 1.67 2.17 5.69
CA ALA A 25 0.47 1.33 5.70
C ALA A 25 0.47 0.31 4.55
N GLY A 26 0.84 0.73 3.33
CA GLY A 26 0.95 -0.17 2.18
C GLY A 26 2.02 -1.26 2.37
N ILE A 27 3.19 -0.90 2.90
CA ILE A 27 4.26 -1.88 3.21
C ILE A 27 3.80 -2.86 4.30
N ALA A 28 3.17 -2.35 5.37
CA ALA A 28 2.65 -3.17 6.46
C ALA A 28 1.58 -4.15 5.97
N PHE A 29 0.69 -3.71 5.09
CA PHE A 29 -0.31 -4.56 4.45
C PHE A 29 0.33 -5.67 3.62
N PHE A 30 1.29 -5.31 2.75
CA PHE A 30 2.01 -6.29 1.94
C PHE A 30 2.72 -7.35 2.81
N ALA A 31 3.41 -6.92 3.87
CA ALA A 31 4.09 -7.83 4.80
C ALA A 31 3.12 -8.75 5.56
N ALA A 32 1.97 -8.21 5.99
CA ALA A 32 0.95 -8.98 6.70
C ALA A 32 0.34 -10.10 5.84
N VAL A 33 0.28 -9.90 4.53
CA VAL A 33 -0.22 -10.89 3.59
C VAL A 33 0.87 -11.87 3.14
N ALA A 34 2.05 -11.37 2.79
CA ALA A 34 3.16 -12.20 2.31
C ALA A 34 3.73 -13.14 3.41
N GLY A 35 3.71 -12.71 4.68
CA GLY A 35 4.25 -13.46 5.80
C GLY A 35 3.60 -14.85 6.00
N PRO A 36 2.29 -14.93 6.26
CA PRO A 36 1.58 -16.20 6.43
C PRO A 36 1.66 -17.12 5.20
N LEU A 37 1.63 -16.53 3.99
CA LEU A 37 1.76 -17.29 2.74
C LEU A 37 3.14 -17.93 2.59
N THR A 38 4.20 -17.19 2.91
CA THR A 38 5.56 -17.71 2.92
C THR A 38 5.71 -18.86 3.92
N HIS A 39 5.10 -18.74 5.10
CA HIS A 39 5.08 -19.82 6.10
C HIS A 39 4.34 -21.06 5.60
N ALA A 40 3.22 -20.89 4.88
CA ALA A 40 2.45 -22.01 4.32
C ALA A 40 3.23 -22.77 3.21
N ILE A 41 3.97 -22.04 2.36
CA ILE A 41 4.85 -22.63 1.35
C ILE A 41 5.98 -23.43 2.01
N ILE A 42 6.67 -22.84 2.99
CA ILE A 42 7.77 -23.51 3.71
C ILE A 42 7.25 -24.77 4.43
N ALA A 43 6.02 -24.74 4.93
CA ALA A 43 5.34 -25.89 5.56
C ALA A 43 4.86 -26.97 4.55
N GLY A 44 5.14 -26.83 3.26
CA GLY A 44 4.81 -27.83 2.23
C GLY A 44 3.33 -27.91 1.87
N LYS A 45 2.53 -26.87 2.14
CA LYS A 45 1.12 -26.83 1.73
C LYS A 45 0.99 -26.42 0.26
N ASP A 46 0.25 -27.21 -0.51
CA ASP A 46 -0.01 -26.90 -1.92
C ASP A 46 -0.96 -25.71 -2.04
N THR A 47 -0.37 -24.53 -2.26
CA THR A 47 -1.07 -23.23 -2.27
C THR A 47 -0.67 -22.40 -3.49
N GLY A 48 0.03 -22.97 -4.47
CA GLY A 48 0.79 -22.23 -5.48
C GLY A 48 0.01 -21.14 -6.23
N ILE A 49 -1.19 -21.44 -6.74
CA ILE A 49 -2.00 -20.47 -7.50
C ILE A 49 -2.57 -19.38 -6.58
N VAL A 50 -3.09 -19.76 -5.41
CA VAL A 50 -3.72 -18.82 -4.47
C VAL A 50 -2.68 -17.87 -3.88
N THR A 51 -1.50 -18.40 -3.52
CA THR A 51 -0.40 -17.61 -2.98
C THR A 51 0.09 -16.57 -3.99
N ASN A 52 0.30 -16.98 -5.25
CA ASN A 52 0.73 -16.06 -6.30
C ASN A 52 -0.30 -14.95 -6.57
N LEU A 53 -1.59 -15.31 -6.60
CA LEU A 53 -2.68 -14.35 -6.80
C LEU A 53 -2.75 -13.34 -5.64
N VAL A 54 -2.63 -13.80 -4.41
CA VAL A 54 -2.73 -12.95 -3.22
C VAL A 54 -1.50 -12.03 -3.11
N VAL A 55 -0.29 -12.52 -3.41
CA VAL A 55 0.92 -11.68 -3.49
C VAL A 55 0.78 -10.60 -4.56
N LEU A 56 0.25 -10.96 -5.74
CA LEU A 56 0.03 -10.00 -6.83
C LEU A 56 -0.98 -8.91 -6.43
N LEU A 57 -2.11 -9.29 -5.83
CA LEU A 57 -3.11 -8.33 -5.35
C LEU A 57 -2.53 -7.41 -4.27
N SER A 58 -1.73 -7.96 -3.36
CA SER A 58 -1.10 -7.16 -2.30
C SER A 58 -0.06 -6.17 -2.84
N LEU A 59 0.67 -6.55 -3.90
CA LEU A 59 1.58 -5.66 -4.61
C LEU A 59 0.82 -4.52 -5.28
N LEU A 60 -0.31 -4.82 -5.93
CA LEU A 60 -1.17 -3.82 -6.56
C LEU A 60 -1.76 -2.85 -5.53
N ASP A 61 -2.17 -3.35 -4.36
CA ASP A 61 -2.64 -2.51 -3.26
C ASP A 61 -1.53 -1.58 -2.75
N TRP A 62 -0.31 -2.09 -2.55
CA TRP A 62 0.84 -1.26 -2.17
C TRP A 62 1.12 -0.14 -3.19
N ILE A 63 1.08 -0.46 -4.49
CA ILE A 63 1.22 0.54 -5.56
C ILE A 63 0.10 1.59 -5.47
N CYS A 64 -1.13 1.19 -5.17
CA CYS A 64 -2.23 2.14 -4.96
C CYS A 64 -1.95 3.09 -3.79
N PHE A 65 -1.45 2.59 -2.66
CA PHE A 65 -1.06 3.41 -1.50
C PHE A 65 0.08 4.38 -1.84
N GLU A 66 1.08 3.95 -2.60
CA GLU A 66 2.16 4.82 -3.10
C GLU A 66 1.60 5.95 -3.97
N LEU A 67 0.74 5.63 -4.95
CA LEU A 67 0.14 6.62 -5.85
C LEU A 67 -0.71 7.64 -5.09
N VAL A 68 -1.42 7.22 -4.05
CA VAL A 68 -2.16 8.14 -3.16
C VAL A 68 -1.18 9.06 -2.43
N GLY A 69 -0.08 8.53 -1.90
CA GLY A 69 0.98 9.34 -1.28
C GLY A 69 1.54 10.40 -2.22
N TYR A 70 1.83 10.05 -3.48
CA TYR A 70 2.30 11.01 -4.49
C TYR A 70 1.25 12.07 -4.85
N LYS A 71 -0.03 11.69 -4.94
CA LYS A 71 -1.12 12.66 -5.16
C LYS A 71 -1.26 13.64 -4.00
N ILE A 72 -1.07 13.18 -2.76
CA ILE A 72 -1.08 14.02 -1.56
C ILE A 72 0.07 15.05 -1.61
N LEU A 73 1.29 14.61 -1.93
CA LEU A 73 2.45 15.49 -2.07
C LEU A 73 2.22 16.55 -3.16
N GLY A 74 1.83 16.11 -4.36
CA GLY A 74 1.57 17.01 -5.48
C GLY A 74 0.50 18.06 -5.18
N LYS A 75 -0.48 17.74 -4.32
CA LYS A 75 -1.49 18.71 -3.88
C LYS A 75 -0.92 19.83 -3.00
N ALA A 76 0.07 19.51 -2.17
CA ALA A 76 0.78 20.49 -1.35
C ALA A 76 1.88 21.24 -2.11
N ARG A 77 2.14 20.89 -3.39
CA ARG A 77 3.30 21.34 -4.18
C ARG A 77 4.63 20.96 -3.52
N CYS A 78 4.64 19.73 -3.00
CA CYS A 78 5.80 18.97 -2.57
C CYS A 78 5.85 17.70 -3.45
#